data_AF-A0A527H9G8-F1
#
_entry.id   AF-A0A527H9G8-F1
#
_cell.length_a   1.000
_cell.length_b   1.000
_cell.length_c   1.000
_cell.angle_alpha   90.00
_cell.angle_beta   90.00
_cell.angle_gamma   90.00
#
_symmetry.space_group_name_H-M   'P 1'
#
loop_
_entity.id
_entity.type
_entity.pdbx_description
1 polymer ?
#
loop_
_entity_poly.entity_id
_entity_poly.type
_entity_poly.pdbx_seq_one_letter_code
_entity_poly.pdbx_strand_id
1 'polypeptide(L)'
;MLFRLLRLILLLALVVSAPMSFDAAAQGLGQAPAGLVADQQKIIQDLTTKTDNFEKQIQQDAEEDSSLVDIRLQLEELSRQSLNSALAFRTRLGEIN
;
A
#
# COMPACT_ATOMS: atom_id res chain seq x y z
N MET A 1 27.80 0.66 15.14
CA MET A 1 27.10 -0.18 16.14
C MET A 1 26.20 0.66 17.05
N LEU A 2 26.71 1.73 17.67
CA LEU A 2 25.95 2.61 18.57
C LEU A 2 24.67 3.21 17.94
N PHE A 3 24.75 3.73 16.70
CA PHE A 3 23.58 4.27 15.99
C PHE A 3 22.49 3.24 15.69
N ARG A 4 22.86 1.95 15.53
CA ARG A 4 21.88 0.87 15.34
C ARG A 4 21.15 0.56 16.65
N LEU A 5 21.86 0.60 17.77
CA LEU A 5 21.30 0.40 19.10
C LEU A 5 20.35 1.55 19.49
N LEU A 6 20.75 2.79 19.19
CA LEU A 6 19.95 3.99 19.45
C LEU A 6 18.65 3.99 18.64
N ARG A 7 18.70 3.53 17.38
CA ARG A 7 17.53 3.36 16.52
C ARG A 7 16.57 2.30 17.05
N LEU A 8 17.08 1.18 17.58
CA LEU A 8 16.27 0.12 18.18
C LEU A 8 15.54 0.60 19.44
N ILE A 9 16.22 1.35 20.30
CA ILE A 9 15.64 1.91 21.52
C ILE A 9 14.53 2.92 21.18
N LEU A 10 14.74 3.73 20.15
CA LEU A 10 13.76 4.71 19.69
C LEU A 10 12.50 4.04 19.11
N LEU A 11 12.66 2.96 18.34
CA LEU A 11 11.54 2.17 17.84
C LEU A 11 10.76 1.50 18.97
N LEU A 12 11.44 0.97 19.98
CA LEU A 12 10.79 0.33 21.13
C LEU A 12 10.00 1.34 21.97
N ALA A 13 10.55 2.54 22.18
CA ALA A 13 9.85 3.62 22.88
C ALA A 13 8.61 4.11 22.12
N LEU A 14 8.64 4.10 20.78
CA LEU A 14 7.50 4.48 19.94
C LEU A 14 6.36 3.46 20.00
N VAL A 15 6.68 2.16 20.07
CA VAL A 15 5.68 1.08 20.19
C VAL A 15 4.99 1.10 21.56
N VAL A 16 5.73 1.41 22.64
CA VAL A 16 5.18 1.46 24.01
C VAL A 16 4.31 2.70 24.26
N SER A 17 4.54 3.79 23.53
CA SER A 17 3.78 5.04 23.68
C SER A 17 2.53 5.12 22.80
N ALA A 18 2.29 4.13 21.94
CA ALA A 18 1.03 4.02 21.23
C ALA A 18 -0.08 3.61 22.20
N PRO A 19 -1.17 4.39 22.35
CA PRO A 19 -2.31 3.97 23.15
C PRO A 19 -2.87 2.67 22.57
N MET A 20 -2.88 1.60 23.39
CA MET A 20 -3.62 0.37 23.08
C MET A 20 -5.12 0.66 23.18
N SER A 21 -5.65 1.36 22.18
CA SER A 21 -7.10 1.47 21.98
C SER A 21 -7.57 0.20 21.28
N PHE A 22 -7.72 -0.88 22.05
CA PHE A 22 -8.55 -2.02 21.65
C PHE A 22 -10.01 -1.71 21.99
N ASP A 23 -10.55 -0.62 21.43
CA ASP A 23 -12.00 -0.48 21.39
C ASP A 23 -12.51 -1.53 20.41
N ALA A 24 -13.30 -2.45 20.95
CA ALA A 24 -13.95 -3.53 20.24
C ALA A 24 -14.99 -2.98 19.25
N ALA A 25 -14.53 -2.45 18.12
CA ALA A 25 -15.38 -2.02 17.00
C ALA A 25 -15.59 -3.13 15.95
N ALA A 26 -15.31 -4.40 16.29
CA ALA A 26 -15.37 -5.52 15.36
C ALA A 26 -16.65 -6.38 15.47
N GLN A 27 -17.56 -6.10 16.43
CA GLN A 27 -18.76 -6.93 16.63
C GLN A 27 -20.00 -6.48 15.84
N GLY A 28 -19.89 -5.46 14.99
CA GLY A 28 -20.99 -4.97 14.14
C GLY A 28 -20.69 -4.97 12.65
N LEU A 29 -19.46 -5.28 12.23
CA LEU A 29 -19.14 -5.39 10.81
C LEU A 29 -19.58 -6.79 10.36
N GLY A 30 -20.75 -6.85 9.71
CA GLY A 30 -21.15 -8.02 8.95
C GLY A 30 -19.95 -8.54 8.18
N GLN A 31 -19.70 -9.85 8.32
CA GLN A 31 -18.58 -10.56 7.73
C GLN A 31 -18.35 -10.02 6.31
N ALA A 32 -17.25 -9.30 6.09
CA ALA A 32 -16.97 -8.66 4.80
C ALA A 32 -17.21 -9.72 3.71
N PRO A 33 -17.99 -9.41 2.66
CA PRO A 33 -18.49 -10.41 1.72
C PRO A 33 -17.34 -11.31 1.29
N ALA A 34 -17.53 -12.63 1.50
CA ALA A 34 -16.47 -13.61 1.33
C ALA A 34 -15.81 -13.44 -0.05
N GLY A 35 -14.51 -13.11 -0.06
CA GLY A 35 -13.76 -12.82 -1.29
C GLY A 35 -13.30 -11.36 -1.42
N LEU A 36 -13.99 -10.38 -0.84
CA LEU A 36 -13.62 -8.96 -1.00
C LEU A 36 -12.20 -8.66 -0.48
N VAL A 37 -11.83 -9.21 0.67
CA VAL A 37 -10.49 -9.02 1.24
C VAL A 37 -9.41 -9.68 0.37
N ALA A 38 -9.69 -10.88 -0.16
CA ALA A 38 -8.77 -11.59 -1.04
C ALA A 38 -8.58 -10.86 -2.37
N ASP A 39 -9.65 -10.30 -2.94
CA ASP A 39 -9.61 -9.50 -4.15
C ASP A 39 -8.79 -8.22 -3.94
N GLN A 40 -9.00 -7.52 -2.82
CA GLN A 40 -8.23 -6.33 -2.47
C GLN A 40 -6.74 -6.66 -2.25
N GLN A 41 -6.43 -7.77 -1.58
CA GLN A 41 -5.06 -8.20 -1.36
C GLN A 41 -4.34 -8.52 -2.68
N LYS A 42 -5.05 -9.12 -3.64
CA LYS A 42 -4.53 -9.38 -4.99
C LYS A 42 -4.24 -8.10 -5.76
N ILE A 43 -5.14 -7.11 -5.70
CA ILE A 43 -4.93 -5.81 -6.35
C ILE A 43 -3.71 -5.11 -5.77
N ILE A 44 -3.59 -5.06 -4.43
CA ILE A 44 -2.43 -4.46 -3.76
C ILE A 44 -1.13 -5.15 -4.19
N GLN A 45 -1.12 -6.48 -4.24
CA GLN A 45 0.06 -7.24 -4.59
C GLN A 45 0.51 -7.05 -6.05
N ASP A 46 -0.44 -6.87 -6.98
CA ASP A 46 -0.14 -6.52 -8.38
C ASP A 46 0.45 -5.11 -8.49
N LEU A 47 -0.13 -4.13 -7.78
CA LEU A 47 0.38 -2.75 -7.72
C LEU A 47 1.81 -2.69 -7.15
N THR A 48 2.07 -3.43 -6.07
CA THR A 48 3.42 -3.55 -5.48
C THR A 48 4.40 -4.16 -6.48
N THR A 49 4.04 -5.29 -7.11
CA THR A 49 4.92 -5.97 -8.08
C THR A 49 5.27 -5.07 -9.26
N LYS A 50 4.29 -4.32 -9.80
CA LYS A 50 4.53 -3.35 -10.88
C LYS A 50 5.48 -2.23 -10.44
N THR A 51 5.29 -1.69 -9.25
CA THR A 51 6.13 -0.61 -8.72
C THR A 51 7.56 -1.08 -8.50
N ASP A 52 7.77 -2.28 -7.94
CA ASP A 52 9.11 -2.88 -7.76
C ASP A 52 9.82 -3.13 -9.09
N ASN A 53 9.07 -3.49 -10.14
CA ASN A 53 9.63 -3.65 -11.47
C ASN A 53 10.02 -2.31 -12.09
N PHE A 54 9.24 -1.25 -11.90
CA PHE A 54 9.62 0.10 -12.34
C PHE A 54 10.86 0.61 -11.63
N GLU A 55 11.00 0.35 -10.31
CA GLU A 55 12.22 0.69 -9.59
C GLU A 55 13.46 0.06 -10.22
N LYS A 56 13.38 -1.23 -10.60
CA LYS A 56 14.47 -1.94 -11.28
C LYS A 56 14.74 -1.40 -12.67
N GLN A 57 13.71 -1.10 -13.46
CA GLN A 57 13.85 -0.54 -14.81
C GLN A 57 14.49 0.86 -14.78
N ILE A 58 14.09 1.72 -13.83
CA ILE A 58 14.71 3.04 -13.64
C ILE A 58 16.22 2.90 -13.36
N GLN A 59 16.63 1.88 -12.59
CA GLN A 59 18.04 1.62 -12.31
C GLN A 59 18.79 1.07 -13.52
N GLN A 60 18.13 0.31 -14.39
CA GLN A 60 18.71 -0.30 -15.59
C GLN A 60 18.84 0.70 -16.75
N ASP A 61 17.83 1.54 -16.93
CA ASP A 61 17.66 2.42 -18.09
C ASP A 61 17.90 3.90 -17.71
N ALA A 62 18.71 4.15 -16.66
CA ALA A 62 18.93 5.48 -16.09
C ALA A 62 19.51 6.51 -17.06
N GLU A 63 20.16 6.06 -18.14
CA GLU A 63 20.78 6.91 -19.17
C GLU A 63 19.90 7.02 -20.44
N GLU A 64 18.78 6.29 -20.50
CA GLU A 64 17.84 6.32 -21.61
C GLU A 64 16.60 7.17 -21.29
N ASP A 65 16.65 8.45 -21.64
CA ASP A 65 15.57 9.42 -21.37
C ASP A 65 14.19 8.97 -21.90
N SER A 66 14.13 8.28 -23.04
CA SER A 66 12.87 7.74 -23.58
C SER A 66 12.25 6.68 -22.67
N SER A 67 13.08 5.79 -22.14
CA SER A 67 12.67 4.70 -21.25
C SER A 67 12.18 5.26 -19.90
N LEU A 68 12.84 6.31 -19.39
CA LEU A 68 12.39 7.02 -18.19
C LEU A 68 11.06 7.76 -18.39
N VAL A 69 10.82 8.33 -19.58
CA VAL A 69 9.53 8.95 -19.93
C VAL A 69 8.42 7.90 -20.00
N ASP A 70 8.67 6.73 -20.59
CA ASP A 70 7.71 5.64 -20.66
C ASP A 70 7.36 5.11 -19.26
N ILE A 71 8.35 4.94 -18.38
CA ILE A 71 8.12 4.56 -16.98
C ILE A 71 7.27 5.61 -16.26
N ARG A 72 7.50 6.91 -16.50
CA ARG A 72 6.67 7.98 -15.93
C ARG A 72 5.21 7.88 -16.39
N LEU A 73 4.96 7.62 -17.67
CA LEU A 73 3.60 7.45 -18.19
C LEU A 73 2.91 6.23 -17.57
N GLN A 74 3.65 5.13 -17.39
CA GLN A 74 3.14 3.93 -16.73
C GLN A 74 2.84 4.14 -15.24
N LEU A 75 3.66 4.92 -14.52
CA LEU A 75 3.40 5.31 -13.14
C LEU A 75 2.15 6.20 -13.01
N GLU A 76 1.93 7.11 -13.96
CA GLU A 76 0.73 7.94 -13.98
C GLU A 76 -0.54 7.09 -14.19
N GLU A 77 -0.49 6.11 -15.10
CA GLU A 77 -1.58 5.16 -15.30
C GLU A 77 -1.82 4.30 -14.05
N LEU A 78 -0.76 3.82 -13.40
CA LEU A 78 -0.86 3.06 -12.15
C LEU A 78 -1.51 3.89 -11.03
N SER A 79 -1.18 5.18 -10.95
CA SER A 79 -1.79 6.12 -10.00
C SER A 79 -3.30 6.24 -10.23
N ARG A 80 -3.74 6.37 -11.50
CA ARG A 80 -5.17 6.39 -11.84
C ARG A 80 -5.88 5.09 -11.48
N GLN A 81 -5.26 3.94 -11.78
CA GLN A 81 -5.81 2.62 -11.43
C GLN A 81 -5.96 2.44 -9.91
N SER A 82 -4.94 2.87 -9.14
CA SER A 82 -4.99 2.86 -7.68
C SER A 82 -6.12 3.73 -7.13
N LEU A 83 -6.28 4.95 -7.66
CA LEU A 83 -7.38 5.85 -7.28
C LEU A 83 -8.75 5.24 -7.59
N ASN A 84 -8.94 4.67 -8.78
CA ASN A 84 -10.19 4.01 -9.18
C ASN A 84 -10.51 2.81 -8.27
N SER A 85 -9.50 2.01 -7.93
CA SER A 85 -9.64 0.90 -6.98
C SER A 85 -10.08 1.40 -5.60
N ALA A 86 -9.47 2.47 -5.09
CA ALA A 86 -9.83 3.09 -3.83
C ALA A 86 -11.27 3.63 -3.83
N LEU A 87 -11.72 4.26 -4.92
CA LEU A 87 -13.09 4.75 -5.09
C LEU A 87 -14.11 3.60 -5.12
N ALA A 88 -13.82 2.54 -5.87
CA ALA A 88 -14.68 1.35 -5.93
C ALA A 88 -14.82 0.67 -4.55
N PHE A 89 -13.71 0.59 -3.80
CA PHE A 89 -13.71 0.08 -2.44
C PHE A 89 -14.57 0.94 -1.49
N ARG A 90 -14.46 2.28 -1.58
CA ARG A 90 -15.29 3.20 -0.78
C ARG A 90 -16.79 2.99 -1.04
N THR A 91 -17.20 2.83 -2.30
CA THR A 91 -18.61 2.54 -2.63
C THR A 91 -19.08 1.25 -1.97
N ARG A 92 -18.27 0.17 -2.02
CA ARG A 92 -18.61 -1.10 -1.37
C ARG A 92 -18.69 -1.01 0.16
N LEU A 93 -17.91 -0.13 0.80
CA LEU A 93 -18.06 0.14 2.25
C LEU A 93 -19.38 0.84 2.58
N GLY A 94 -19.89 1.69 1.69
CA GLY A 94 -21.19 2.35 1.83
C GLY A 94 -22.38 1.42 1.64
N GLU A 95 -22.22 0.32 0.91
CA GLU A 95 -23.24 -0.73 0.74
C GLU A 95 -23.33 -1.70 1.93
N ILE A 96 -22.30 -1.74 2.79
CA ILE A 96 -22.22 -2.63 3.97
C ILE A 96 -22.77 -1.97 5.24
N ASN A 97 -22.88 -0.62 5.30
CA ASN A 97 -23.43 0.14 6.43
C ASN A 97 -24.89 0.52 6.20
#